data_AF-A0A6M1ZNN3-F1
#
_entry.id   AF-A0A6M1ZNN3-F1
#
_cell.length_a   1.000
_cell.length_b   1.000
_cell.length_c   1.000
_cell.angle_alpha   90.00
_cell.angle_beta   90.00
_cell.angle_gamma   90.00
#
_symmetry.space_group_name_H-M   'P 1'
#
loop_
_entity.id
_entity.type
_entity.pdbx_description
1 polymer ?
#
loop_
_entity_poly.entity_id
_entity_poly.type
_entity_poly.pdbx_seq_one_letter_code
_entity_poly.pdbx_strand_id
1 'polypeptide(L)'
;MNSTDQQDLPKDPPQQEKISLEGCLKSFEDLASAEEKIREGIDFMRSSIAHSSAPDFRGFWEIRKRCLPIFKEVETGPARTQLWGEYIELTKEGRQLKSFLDEESAFAVEQIDIAITALEEKLGKYSDQSEEVLSNTPEVLFAKEPQSVEGRSPLYQQRQRRLNFLNTHASHINALRKELIKTEMRLRQKNKFFQRLSKLGDLVFPTRRELIKEISDFFVGDVESFIEDHFSESTFCEEKVRRGVFYFREEIKSLQGMAKVLTLNTHAFSNTREQLSSCWDKLKGMEKELKKESSQHKQLSSENRVAVLAEVEEVIAGLQEDKLSCDEGLKWLDE
;
A
#
# COMPACT_ATOMS: atom_id res chain seq x y z
N MET A 1 1.41 17.51 -29.61
CA MET A 1 2.36 16.53 -30.18
C MET A 1 1.96 15.17 -29.64
N ASN A 2 1.08 14.48 -30.38
CA ASN A 2 0.57 13.16 -30.06
C ASN A 2 1.34 12.14 -30.91
N SER A 3 2.18 11.34 -30.26
CA SER A 3 2.62 10.03 -30.76
C SER A 3 2.99 9.23 -29.53
N THR A 4 2.11 8.32 -29.12
CA THR A 4 2.42 7.31 -28.12
C THR A 4 2.26 5.97 -28.80
N ASP A 5 3.40 5.32 -28.95
CA ASP A 5 3.60 3.96 -29.43
C ASP A 5 2.61 2.99 -28.76
N GLN A 6 1.73 2.40 -29.56
CA GLN A 6 1.05 1.16 -29.20
C GLN A 6 2.05 0.03 -29.41
N GLN A 7 2.65 -0.44 -28.32
CA GLN A 7 3.38 -1.69 -28.30
C GLN A 7 2.38 -2.85 -28.39
N ASP A 8 2.53 -3.63 -29.45
CA ASP A 8 1.88 -4.91 -29.68
C ASP A 8 2.12 -5.86 -28.49
N LEU A 9 1.03 -6.20 -27.79
CA LEU A 9 1.00 -7.32 -26.87
C LEU A 9 1.04 -8.64 -27.68
N PRO A 10 1.78 -9.67 -27.23
CA PRO A 10 1.82 -10.96 -27.93
C PRO A 10 0.43 -11.57 -27.93
N LYS A 11 -0.07 -11.91 -29.13
CA LYS A 11 -1.30 -12.69 -29.30
C LYS A 11 -1.13 -14.03 -28.59
N ASP A 12 -2.10 -14.38 -27.74
CA ASP A 12 -2.21 -15.70 -27.15
C ASP A 12 -2.08 -16.80 -28.22
N PRO A 13 -1.41 -17.94 -27.91
CA PRO A 13 -1.32 -19.06 -28.84
C PRO A 13 -2.71 -19.57 -29.24
N PRO A 14 -2.86 -20.15 -30.44
CA PRO A 14 -4.15 -20.51 -31.01
C PRO A 14 -4.91 -21.46 -30.08
N GLN A 15 -6.08 -21.02 -29.63
CA GLN A 15 -7.06 -21.87 -28.94
C GLN A 15 -7.46 -22.98 -29.90
N GLN A 16 -7.09 -24.22 -29.61
CA GLN A 16 -7.60 -25.40 -30.31
C GLN A 16 -9.13 -25.40 -30.19
N GLU A 17 -9.83 -25.50 -31.33
CA GLU A 17 -11.29 -25.54 -31.39
C GLU A 17 -11.82 -26.64 -30.47
N LYS A 18 -12.59 -26.23 -29.45
CA LYS A 18 -13.23 -27.14 -28.51
C LYS A 18 -14.28 -27.94 -29.28
N ILE A 19 -14.00 -29.22 -29.55
CA ILE A 19 -14.98 -30.13 -30.16
C ILE A 19 -16.17 -30.19 -29.20
N SER A 20 -17.34 -29.71 -29.63
CA SER A 20 -18.55 -29.72 -28.81
C SER A 20 -19.07 -31.16 -28.68
N LEU A 21 -19.52 -31.53 -27.48
CA LEU A 21 -20.18 -32.81 -27.20
C LEU A 21 -21.33 -33.09 -28.19
N GLU A 22 -22.12 -32.07 -28.53
CA GLU A 22 -23.22 -32.20 -29.50
C GLU A 22 -22.73 -32.43 -30.94
N GLY A 23 -21.55 -31.93 -31.28
CA GLY A 23 -20.91 -32.18 -32.57
C GLY A 23 -20.40 -33.62 -32.68
N CYS A 24 -19.74 -34.12 -31.63
CA CYS A 24 -19.25 -35.50 -31.56
C CYS A 24 -20.39 -36.53 -31.50
N LEU A 25 -21.51 -36.20 -30.84
CA LEU A 25 -22.68 -37.08 -30.83
C LEU A 25 -23.39 -37.15 -32.19
N LYS A 26 -23.34 -36.09 -33.00
CA LYS A 26 -23.89 -36.10 -34.36
C LYS A 26 -23.01 -36.91 -35.32
N SER A 27 -21.69 -36.77 -35.25
CA SER A 27 -20.79 -37.57 -36.08
C SER A 27 -20.87 -39.07 -35.78
N PHE A 28 -21.21 -39.45 -34.54
CA PHE A 28 -21.54 -40.85 -34.20
C PHE A 28 -22.75 -41.41 -34.98
N GLU A 29 -23.71 -40.56 -35.36
CA GLU A 29 -24.89 -40.96 -36.16
C GLU A 29 -24.53 -41.08 -37.65
N ASP A 30 -23.63 -40.22 -38.14
CA ASP A 30 -23.23 -40.15 -39.55
C ASP A 30 -22.19 -41.21 -39.95
N LEU A 31 -21.41 -41.73 -39.00
CA LEU A 31 -20.41 -42.77 -39.27
C LEU A 31 -21.04 -44.15 -39.51
N ALA A 32 -20.52 -44.88 -40.51
CA ALA A 32 -21.04 -46.20 -40.90
C ALA A 32 -20.41 -47.35 -40.11
N SER A 33 -19.13 -47.24 -39.70
CA SER A 33 -18.40 -48.31 -39.01
C SER A 33 -18.38 -48.15 -37.50
N ALA A 34 -18.63 -49.25 -36.76
CA ALA A 34 -18.49 -49.29 -35.31
C ALA A 34 -17.06 -48.94 -34.84
N GLU A 35 -16.04 -49.26 -35.64
CA GLU A 35 -14.65 -48.96 -35.34
C GLU A 35 -14.34 -47.46 -35.43
N GLU A 36 -14.89 -46.77 -36.44
CA GLU A 36 -14.71 -45.33 -36.64
C GLU A 36 -15.38 -44.53 -35.52
N LYS A 37 -16.58 -44.94 -35.09
CA LYS A 37 -17.29 -44.32 -33.96
C LYS A 37 -16.49 -44.41 -32.67
N ILE A 38 -15.87 -45.57 -32.42
CA ILE A 38 -15.03 -45.75 -31.23
C ILE A 38 -13.78 -44.88 -31.31
N ARG A 39 -13.13 -44.80 -32.48
CA ARG A 39 -11.94 -43.98 -32.68
C ARG A 39 -12.25 -42.49 -32.43
N GLU A 40 -13.31 -41.98 -33.02
CA GLU A 40 -13.75 -40.60 -32.80
C GLU A 40 -14.13 -40.33 -31.34
N GLY A 41 -14.78 -41.29 -30.68
CA GLY A 41 -15.06 -41.21 -29.25
C GLY A 41 -13.82 -41.19 -28.37
N ILE A 42 -12.80 -41.97 -28.71
CA ILE A 42 -11.50 -41.99 -28.02
C ILE A 42 -10.77 -40.66 -28.23
N ASP A 43 -10.80 -40.09 -29.43
CA ASP A 43 -10.20 -38.79 -29.73
C ASP A 43 -10.90 -37.66 -28.97
N PHE A 44 -12.23 -37.70 -28.88
CA PHE A 44 -13.00 -36.77 -28.04
C PHE A 44 -12.68 -36.94 -26.55
N MET A 45 -12.61 -38.18 -26.06
CA MET A 45 -12.22 -38.44 -24.68
C MET A 45 -10.82 -37.89 -24.39
N ARG A 46 -9.88 -38.04 -25.32
CA ARG A 46 -8.51 -37.52 -25.21
C ARG A 46 -8.50 -35.99 -25.19
N SER A 47 -9.22 -35.32 -26.07
CA SER A 47 -9.31 -33.86 -26.10
C SER A 47 -10.01 -33.29 -24.86
N SER A 48 -10.99 -34.02 -24.30
CA SER A 48 -11.72 -33.61 -23.09
C SER A 48 -10.86 -33.54 -21.83
N ILE A 49 -9.78 -34.33 -21.74
CA ILE A 49 -8.86 -34.36 -20.59
C ILE A 49 -7.49 -33.73 -20.86
N ALA A 50 -7.21 -33.31 -22.10
CA ALA A 50 -5.94 -32.71 -22.49
C ALA A 50 -5.63 -31.37 -21.79
N HIS A 51 -6.67 -30.64 -21.36
CA HIS A 51 -6.52 -29.40 -20.61
C HIS A 51 -6.61 -29.67 -19.10
N SER A 52 -5.47 -29.69 -18.43
CA SER A 52 -5.37 -29.98 -16.98
C SER A 52 -6.12 -28.97 -16.10
N SER A 53 -6.29 -27.72 -16.55
CA SER A 53 -6.93 -26.66 -15.76
C SER A 53 -8.45 -26.64 -15.83
N ALA A 54 -9.07 -27.18 -16.89
CA ALA A 54 -10.52 -27.18 -17.06
C ALA A 54 -10.99 -28.34 -17.95
N PRO A 55 -10.78 -29.61 -17.53
CA PRO A 55 -11.19 -30.77 -18.30
C PRO A 55 -12.72 -30.89 -18.39
N ASP A 56 -13.23 -31.28 -19.55
CA ASP A 56 -14.67 -31.56 -19.74
C ASP A 56 -15.00 -32.99 -19.30
N PHE A 57 -15.07 -33.18 -17.99
CA PHE A 57 -15.48 -34.47 -17.43
C PHE A 57 -16.89 -34.87 -17.87
N ARG A 58 -17.80 -33.92 -18.11
CA ARG A 58 -19.18 -34.26 -18.48
C ARG A 58 -19.20 -34.92 -19.85
N GLY A 59 -18.59 -34.28 -20.85
CA GLY A 59 -18.45 -34.84 -22.19
C GLY A 59 -17.66 -36.14 -22.18
N PHE A 60 -16.54 -36.19 -21.44
CA PHE A 60 -15.72 -37.38 -21.28
C PHE A 60 -16.53 -38.60 -20.80
N TRP A 61 -17.29 -38.47 -19.69
CA TRP A 61 -18.05 -39.58 -19.12
C TRP A 61 -19.25 -39.97 -20.00
N GLU A 62 -19.83 -39.03 -20.73
CA GLU A 62 -20.93 -39.27 -21.65
C GLU A 62 -20.49 -40.06 -22.88
N ILE A 63 -19.40 -39.64 -23.54
CA ILE A 63 -18.81 -40.39 -24.66
C ILE A 63 -18.30 -41.76 -24.20
N ARG A 64 -17.64 -41.84 -23.04
CA ARG A 64 -17.23 -43.12 -22.44
C ARG A 64 -18.40 -44.10 -22.32
N LYS A 65 -19.57 -43.62 -21.89
CA LYS A 65 -20.80 -44.42 -21.75
C LYS A 65 -21.34 -44.87 -23.11
N ARG A 66 -21.20 -44.04 -24.15
CA ARG A 66 -21.65 -44.33 -25.52
C ARG A 66 -20.73 -45.28 -26.27
N CYS A 67 -19.41 -45.23 -26.08
CA CYS A 67 -18.48 -46.15 -26.73
C CYS A 67 -18.63 -47.60 -26.21
N LEU A 68 -19.02 -47.78 -24.95
CA LEU A 68 -19.03 -49.09 -24.28
C LEU A 68 -19.97 -50.12 -24.96
N PRO A 69 -21.22 -49.80 -25.37
CA PRO A 69 -22.04 -50.69 -26.17
C PRO A 69 -21.45 -51.00 -27.56
N ILE A 70 -20.84 -50.02 -28.23
CA ILE A 70 -20.34 -50.13 -29.61
C ILE A 70 -19.18 -51.13 -29.71
N PHE A 71 -18.37 -51.27 -28.64
CA PHE A 71 -17.34 -52.30 -28.56
C PHE A 71 -17.86 -53.74 -28.70
N LYS A 72 -19.16 -53.99 -28.50
CA LYS A 72 -19.78 -55.31 -28.72
C LYS A 72 -20.05 -55.61 -30.20
N GLU A 73 -20.14 -54.58 -31.03
CA GLU A 73 -20.46 -54.65 -32.46
C GLU A 73 -19.20 -54.81 -33.33
N VAL A 74 -18.02 -54.50 -32.79
CA VAL A 74 -16.73 -54.68 -33.50
C VAL A 74 -16.32 -56.15 -33.51
N GLU A 75 -16.03 -56.69 -34.69
CA GLU A 75 -15.49 -58.05 -34.83
C GLU A 75 -14.21 -58.24 -33.99
N THR A 76 -14.03 -59.42 -33.43
CA THR A 76 -12.82 -59.74 -32.65
C THR A 76 -11.59 -59.76 -33.56
N GLY A 77 -10.77 -58.71 -33.46
CA GLY A 77 -9.52 -58.56 -34.22
C GLY A 77 -8.51 -57.63 -33.52
N PRO A 78 -7.30 -57.45 -34.09
CA PRO A 78 -6.23 -56.64 -33.50
C PRO A 78 -6.62 -55.19 -33.22
N ALA A 79 -7.38 -54.56 -34.13
CA ALA A 79 -7.84 -53.17 -34.00
C ALA A 79 -8.75 -52.97 -32.79
N ARG A 80 -9.64 -53.93 -32.50
CA ARG A 80 -10.51 -53.92 -31.31
C ARG A 80 -9.68 -53.95 -30.03
N THR A 81 -8.65 -54.78 -29.97
CA THR A 81 -7.76 -54.89 -28.80
C THR A 81 -7.01 -53.58 -28.55
N GLN A 82 -6.52 -52.93 -29.62
CA GLN A 82 -5.85 -51.63 -29.51
C GLN A 82 -6.79 -50.54 -29.00
N LEU A 83 -7.95 -50.34 -29.65
CA LEU A 83 -8.93 -49.32 -29.26
C LEU A 83 -9.45 -49.55 -27.84
N TRP A 84 -9.64 -50.82 -27.44
CA TRP A 84 -10.02 -51.17 -26.08
C TRP A 84 -8.94 -50.81 -25.06
N GLY A 85 -7.66 -51.04 -25.40
CA GLY A 85 -6.52 -50.63 -24.58
C GLY A 85 -6.50 -49.11 -24.37
N GLU A 86 -6.60 -48.33 -25.46
CA GLU A 86 -6.64 -46.87 -25.40
C GLU A 86 -7.83 -46.35 -24.58
N TYR A 87 -9.01 -46.94 -24.77
CA TYR A 87 -10.21 -46.61 -23.98
C TYR A 87 -10.03 -46.85 -22.47
N ILE A 88 -9.38 -47.96 -22.09
CA ILE A 88 -9.09 -48.27 -20.68
C ILE A 88 -8.08 -47.28 -20.10
N GLU A 89 -7.00 -47.00 -20.82
CA GLU A 89 -5.96 -46.08 -20.34
C GLU A 89 -6.52 -44.66 -20.17
N LEU A 90 -7.26 -44.13 -21.15
CA LEU A 90 -7.94 -42.85 -21.01
C LEU A 90 -8.92 -42.84 -19.85
N THR A 91 -9.67 -43.94 -19.64
CA THR A 91 -10.58 -44.06 -18.49
C THR A 91 -9.83 -44.01 -17.15
N LYS A 92 -8.65 -44.63 -17.05
CA LYS A 92 -7.81 -44.57 -15.84
C LYS A 92 -7.29 -43.16 -15.62
N GLU A 93 -6.75 -42.54 -16.67
CA GLU A 93 -6.24 -41.17 -16.66
C GLU A 93 -7.34 -40.17 -16.25
N GLY A 94 -8.53 -40.25 -16.86
CA GLY A 94 -9.66 -39.40 -16.49
C GLY A 94 -10.15 -39.58 -15.05
N ARG A 95 -10.00 -40.78 -14.46
CA ARG A 95 -10.27 -40.97 -13.01
C ARG A 95 -9.18 -40.37 -12.15
N GLN A 96 -7.91 -40.55 -12.51
CA GLN A 96 -6.76 -40.01 -11.78
C GLN A 96 -6.78 -38.48 -11.79
N LEU A 97 -6.99 -37.87 -12.96
CA LEU A 97 -7.11 -36.43 -13.10
C LEU A 97 -8.27 -35.88 -12.26
N LYS A 98 -9.42 -36.55 -12.26
CA LYS A 98 -10.54 -36.16 -11.41
C LYS A 98 -10.21 -36.25 -9.92
N SER A 99 -9.56 -37.33 -9.48
CA SER A 99 -9.11 -37.49 -8.08
C SER A 99 -8.17 -36.36 -7.68
N PHE A 100 -7.19 -36.05 -8.54
CA PHE A 100 -6.23 -34.99 -8.30
C PHE A 100 -6.90 -33.63 -8.15
N LEU A 101 -7.83 -33.28 -9.04
CA LEU A 101 -8.56 -32.01 -8.95
C LEU A 101 -9.50 -31.94 -7.74
N ASP A 102 -10.13 -33.06 -7.37
CA ASP A 102 -10.96 -33.13 -6.16
C ASP A 102 -10.08 -32.95 -4.89
N GLU A 103 -8.88 -33.53 -4.86
CA GLU A 103 -7.89 -33.37 -3.79
C GLU A 103 -7.33 -31.94 -3.72
N GLU A 104 -6.97 -31.34 -4.86
CA GLU A 104 -6.50 -29.95 -4.95
C GLU A 104 -7.56 -28.98 -4.45
N SER A 105 -8.82 -29.18 -4.84
CA SER A 105 -9.94 -28.36 -4.35
C SER A 105 -10.17 -28.55 -2.85
N ALA A 106 -10.08 -29.78 -2.33
CA ALA A 106 -10.20 -30.05 -0.89
C ALA A 106 -9.06 -29.40 -0.09
N PHE A 107 -7.83 -29.51 -0.57
CA PHE A 107 -6.66 -28.87 0.04
C PHE A 107 -6.81 -27.35 0.07
N ALA A 108 -7.22 -26.74 -1.05
CA ALA A 108 -7.43 -25.30 -1.12
C ALA A 108 -8.53 -24.82 -0.14
N VAL A 109 -9.59 -25.60 0.04
CA VAL A 109 -10.63 -25.34 1.04
C VAL A 109 -10.05 -25.36 2.46
N GLU A 110 -9.20 -26.33 2.80
CA GLU A 110 -8.56 -26.40 4.11
C GLU A 110 -7.62 -25.23 4.36
N GLN A 111 -6.78 -24.86 3.40
CA GLN A 111 -5.85 -23.73 3.54
C GLN A 111 -6.60 -22.41 3.79
N ILE A 112 -7.67 -22.15 3.03
CA ILE A 112 -8.50 -20.95 3.22
C ILE A 112 -9.22 -21.01 4.58
N ASP A 113 -9.69 -22.18 5.00
CA ASP A 113 -10.34 -22.35 6.30
C ASP A 113 -9.38 -22.03 7.45
N ILE A 114 -8.16 -22.55 7.41
CA ILE A 114 -7.10 -22.26 8.39
C ILE A 114 -6.77 -20.77 8.40
N ALA A 115 -6.61 -20.15 7.22
CA ALA A 115 -6.28 -18.73 7.12
C ALA A 115 -7.39 -17.83 7.69
N ILE A 116 -8.66 -18.13 7.41
CA ILE A 116 -9.80 -17.38 7.95
C ILE A 116 -9.90 -17.62 9.46
N THR A 117 -9.74 -18.85 9.94
CA THR A 117 -9.80 -19.16 11.37
C THR A 117 -8.69 -18.44 12.15
N ALA A 118 -7.47 -18.41 11.61
CA ALA A 118 -6.37 -17.65 12.21
C ALA A 118 -6.64 -16.14 12.26
N LEU A 119 -7.37 -15.58 11.28
CA LEU A 119 -7.83 -14.18 11.34
C LEU A 119 -8.93 -13.97 12.38
N GLU A 120 -9.90 -14.88 12.45
CA GLU A 120 -10.97 -14.85 13.46
C GLU A 120 -10.40 -14.89 14.88
N GLU A 121 -9.44 -15.76 15.15
CA GLU A 121 -8.78 -15.85 16.46
C GLU A 121 -8.01 -14.57 16.82
N LYS A 122 -7.25 -14.00 15.86
CA LYS A 122 -6.50 -12.75 16.08
C LYS A 122 -7.43 -11.57 16.33
N LEU A 123 -8.54 -11.49 15.61
CA LEU A 123 -9.53 -10.42 15.78
C LEU A 123 -10.39 -10.62 17.04
N GLY A 124 -10.68 -11.86 17.45
CA GLY A 124 -11.36 -12.16 18.71
C GLY A 124 -10.51 -11.77 19.92
N LYS A 125 -9.22 -12.13 19.94
CA LYS A 125 -8.30 -11.68 21.00
C LYS A 125 -8.20 -10.15 21.07
N TYR A 126 -8.35 -9.48 19.94
CA TYR A 126 -8.33 -8.03 19.87
C TYR A 126 -9.56 -7.36 20.50
N SER A 127 -10.75 -7.98 20.46
CA SER A 127 -11.93 -7.44 21.16
C SER A 127 -11.84 -7.59 22.68
N ASP A 128 -11.15 -8.64 23.15
CA ASP A 128 -11.18 -9.06 24.55
C ASP A 128 -9.92 -8.64 25.35
N GLN A 129 -8.79 -8.41 24.68
CA GLN A 129 -7.47 -8.11 25.30
C GLN A 129 -6.72 -7.00 24.55
N SER A 130 -7.39 -5.88 24.30
CA SER A 130 -6.90 -4.82 23.42
C SER A 130 -5.52 -4.24 23.79
N GLU A 131 -5.09 -4.31 25.06
CA GLU A 131 -3.81 -3.71 25.49
C GLU A 131 -2.58 -4.64 25.31
N GLU A 132 -2.70 -5.95 25.56
CA GLU A 132 -1.59 -6.91 25.38
C GLU A 132 -1.24 -7.18 23.90
N VAL A 133 -2.23 -7.06 23.01
CA VAL A 133 -1.98 -7.18 21.56
C VAL A 133 -1.30 -5.91 21.02
N LEU A 134 -1.64 -4.75 21.57
CA LEU A 134 -1.02 -3.47 21.20
C LEU A 134 0.39 -3.30 21.77
N SER A 135 0.73 -3.93 22.91
CA SER A 135 2.09 -3.91 23.46
C SER A 135 3.10 -4.68 22.61
N ASN A 136 2.63 -5.71 21.87
CA ASN A 136 3.45 -6.47 20.92
C ASN A 136 3.58 -5.79 19.55
N THR A 137 2.86 -4.68 19.32
CA THR A 137 2.96 -3.92 18.08
C THR A 137 4.11 -2.90 18.20
N PRO A 138 5.05 -2.84 17.25
CA PRO A 138 6.18 -1.93 17.32
C PRO A 138 5.70 -0.48 17.47
N GLU A 139 6.43 0.27 18.28
CA GLU A 139 6.11 1.68 18.53
C GLU A 139 6.21 2.49 17.24
N VAL A 140 5.36 3.50 17.16
CA VAL A 140 5.38 4.45 16.04
C VAL A 140 6.47 5.45 16.34
N LEU A 141 7.58 5.37 15.61
CA LEU A 141 8.71 6.28 15.79
C LEU A 141 8.44 7.61 15.10
N PHE A 142 8.19 8.65 15.88
CA PHE A 142 8.26 10.03 15.40
C PHE A 142 9.73 10.48 15.47
N ALA A 143 10.27 11.04 14.37
CA ALA A 143 11.68 11.46 14.31
C ALA A 143 12.01 12.54 15.35
N LYS A 144 11.03 13.39 15.67
CA LYS A 144 11.06 14.37 16.75
C LYS A 144 9.60 14.68 17.10
N GLU A 145 9.25 14.60 18.38
CA GLU A 145 7.91 14.97 18.83
C GLU A 145 7.78 16.50 18.86
N PRO A 146 6.73 17.07 18.23
CA PRO A 146 6.47 18.50 18.34
C PRO A 146 6.11 18.86 19.79
N GLN A 147 6.65 19.95 20.30
CA GLN A 147 6.28 20.47 21.62
C GLN A 147 4.81 20.90 21.68
N SER A 148 4.21 21.30 20.56
CA SER A 148 2.78 21.63 20.47
C SER A 148 1.87 20.43 20.72
N VAL A 149 2.41 19.21 20.68
CA VAL A 149 1.69 17.96 20.91
C VAL A 149 2.19 17.25 22.18
N GLU A 150 3.03 17.93 22.98
CA GLU A 150 3.59 17.41 24.22
C GLU A 150 2.46 17.05 25.20
N GLY A 151 2.40 15.78 25.62
CA GLY A 151 1.32 15.22 26.44
C GLY A 151 0.21 14.50 25.66
N ARG A 152 0.05 14.73 24.35
CA ARG A 152 -0.88 13.98 23.47
C ARG A 152 -0.22 12.85 22.69
N SER A 153 1.12 12.77 22.69
CA SER A 153 1.86 11.66 22.05
C SER A 153 1.34 10.25 22.40
N PRO A 154 1.03 9.92 23.67
CA PRO A 154 0.49 8.60 24.02
C PRO A 154 -0.83 8.26 23.31
N LEU A 155 -1.69 9.26 23.09
CA LEU A 155 -2.95 9.08 22.37
C LEU A 155 -2.70 8.78 20.89
N TYR A 156 -1.82 9.54 20.24
CA TYR A 156 -1.43 9.28 18.85
C TYR A 156 -0.80 7.90 18.69
N GLN A 157 0.11 7.52 19.59
CA GLN A 157 0.73 6.21 19.54
C GLN A 157 -0.31 5.09 19.71
N GLN A 158 -1.20 5.19 20.70
CA GLN A 158 -2.24 4.18 20.93
C GLN A 158 -3.16 4.05 19.71
N ARG A 159 -3.64 5.19 19.18
CA ARG A 159 -4.54 5.23 18.02
C ARG A 159 -3.86 4.73 16.75
N GLN A 160 -2.61 5.11 16.51
CA GLN A 160 -1.86 4.69 15.34
C GLN A 160 -1.46 3.20 15.40
N ARG A 161 -1.10 2.66 16.57
CA ARG A 161 -0.87 1.21 16.73
C ARG A 161 -2.13 0.41 16.43
N ARG A 162 -3.28 0.86 16.95
CA ARG A 162 -4.59 0.28 16.64
C ARG A 162 -4.92 0.35 15.15
N LEU A 163 -4.65 1.48 14.50
CA LEU A 163 -4.83 1.62 13.06
C LEU A 163 -3.91 0.70 12.25
N ASN A 164 -2.64 0.55 12.64
CA ASN A 164 -1.70 -0.35 11.98
C ASN A 164 -2.18 -1.80 12.05
N PHE A 165 -2.66 -2.24 13.22
CA PHE A 165 -3.26 -3.56 13.39
C PHE A 165 -4.46 -3.77 12.45
N LEU A 166 -5.41 -2.84 12.45
CA LEU A 166 -6.61 -2.90 11.60
C LEU A 166 -6.27 -2.80 10.11
N ASN A 167 -5.26 -2.01 9.72
CA ASN A 167 -4.78 -1.90 8.34
C ASN A 167 -4.24 -3.24 7.83
N THR A 168 -3.41 -3.92 8.63
CA THR A 168 -2.88 -5.25 8.28
C THR A 168 -4.00 -6.26 8.08
N HIS A 169 -4.97 -6.31 8.99
CA HIS A 169 -6.08 -7.25 8.90
C HIS A 169 -7.08 -6.90 7.78
N ALA A 170 -7.32 -5.61 7.52
CA ALA A 170 -8.08 -5.18 6.36
C ALA A 170 -7.41 -5.63 5.04
N SER A 171 -6.08 -5.57 4.96
CA SER A 171 -5.32 -6.07 3.82
C SER A 171 -5.48 -7.59 3.65
N HIS A 172 -5.32 -8.35 4.73
CA HIS A 172 -5.49 -9.82 4.70
C HIS A 172 -6.91 -10.24 4.31
N ILE A 173 -7.95 -9.59 4.84
CA ILE A 173 -9.34 -9.86 4.46
C ILE A 173 -9.54 -9.63 2.96
N ASN A 174 -9.02 -8.53 2.43
CA ASN A 174 -9.12 -8.23 1.00
C ASN A 174 -8.31 -9.21 0.13
N ALA A 175 -7.14 -9.64 0.59
CA ALA A 175 -6.33 -10.65 -0.10
C ALA A 175 -7.07 -11.99 -0.18
N LEU A 176 -7.61 -12.47 0.94
CA LEU A 176 -8.39 -13.71 0.99
C LEU A 176 -9.67 -13.63 0.15
N ARG A 177 -10.35 -12.48 0.11
CA ARG A 177 -11.49 -12.28 -0.80
C ARG A 177 -11.07 -12.45 -2.26
N LYS A 178 -9.93 -11.88 -2.66
CA LYS A 178 -9.41 -12.01 -4.03
C LYS A 178 -8.98 -13.43 -4.35
N GLU A 179 -8.33 -14.10 -3.40
CA GLU A 179 -7.92 -15.50 -3.54
C GLU A 179 -9.14 -16.42 -3.69
N LEU A 180 -10.14 -16.27 -2.82
CA LEU A 180 -11.38 -17.05 -2.86
C LEU A 180 -12.16 -16.89 -4.17
N ILE A 181 -12.10 -15.72 -4.81
CA ILE A 181 -12.67 -15.51 -6.14
C ILE A 181 -11.95 -16.40 -7.16
N LYS A 182 -10.62 -16.43 -7.14
CA LYS A 182 -9.77 -17.13 -8.11
C LYS A 182 -9.75 -18.65 -7.92
N THR A 183 -9.78 -19.13 -6.68
CA THR A 183 -9.66 -20.57 -6.37
C THR A 183 -10.90 -21.32 -6.84
N GLU A 184 -10.74 -22.40 -7.60
CA GLU A 184 -11.85 -23.26 -8.00
C GLU A 184 -12.33 -24.12 -6.82
N MET A 185 -13.58 -23.94 -6.40
CA MET A 185 -14.20 -24.75 -5.35
C MET A 185 -15.73 -24.69 -5.47
N ARG A 186 -16.41 -25.57 -4.74
CA ARG A 186 -17.88 -25.62 -4.74
C ARG A 186 -18.46 -24.29 -4.24
N LEU A 187 -19.46 -23.78 -4.96
CA LEU A 187 -20.08 -22.48 -4.66
C LEU A 187 -20.61 -22.37 -3.22
N ARG A 188 -21.14 -23.47 -2.66
CA ARG A 188 -21.60 -23.52 -1.26
C ARG A 188 -20.47 -23.23 -0.26
N GLN A 189 -19.26 -23.74 -0.50
CA GLN A 189 -18.09 -23.48 0.34
C GLN A 189 -17.60 -22.05 0.14
N LYS A 190 -17.51 -21.56 -1.11
CA LYS A 190 -17.20 -20.14 -1.40
C LYS A 190 -18.10 -19.20 -0.61
N ASN A 191 -19.41 -19.43 -0.68
CA ASN A 191 -20.39 -18.58 0.01
C ASN A 191 -20.20 -18.60 1.53
N LYS A 192 -19.88 -19.75 2.13
CA LYS A 192 -19.56 -19.84 3.56
C LYS A 192 -18.33 -18.99 3.93
N PHE A 193 -17.27 -19.06 3.13
CA PHE A 193 -16.05 -18.27 3.37
C PHE A 193 -16.29 -16.77 3.15
N PHE A 194 -17.04 -16.37 2.11
CA PHE A 194 -17.41 -14.97 1.92
C PHE A 194 -18.25 -14.43 3.07
N GLN A 195 -19.18 -15.21 3.63
CA GLN A 195 -19.95 -14.81 4.80
C GLN A 195 -19.06 -14.57 6.03
N ARG A 196 -18.10 -15.46 6.29
CA ARG A 196 -17.12 -15.28 7.39
C ARG A 196 -16.26 -14.04 7.19
N LEU A 197 -15.68 -13.87 5.99
CA LEU A 197 -14.90 -12.68 5.63
C LEU A 197 -15.74 -11.39 5.62
N SER A 198 -17.05 -11.48 5.42
CA SER A 198 -17.96 -10.32 5.53
C SER A 198 -18.11 -9.91 6.99
N LYS A 199 -18.40 -10.86 7.89
CA LYS A 199 -18.48 -10.61 9.34
C LYS A 199 -17.19 -10.00 9.89
N LEU A 200 -16.02 -10.52 9.50
CA LEU A 200 -14.74 -9.93 9.89
C LEU A 200 -14.57 -8.51 9.33
N GLY A 201 -15.00 -8.29 8.09
CA GLY A 201 -14.99 -6.97 7.46
C GLY A 201 -15.88 -5.97 8.20
N ASP A 202 -17.07 -6.38 8.62
CA ASP A 202 -18.03 -5.54 9.35
C ASP A 202 -17.49 -5.09 10.72
N LEU A 203 -16.55 -5.84 11.30
CA LEU A 203 -15.83 -5.44 12.51
C LEU A 203 -14.66 -4.48 12.20
N VAL A 204 -13.87 -4.79 11.18
CA VAL A 204 -12.61 -4.08 10.90
C VAL A 204 -12.81 -2.77 10.15
N PHE A 205 -13.61 -2.75 9.09
CA PHE A 205 -13.71 -1.60 8.19
C PHE A 205 -14.38 -0.36 8.84
N PRO A 206 -15.49 -0.49 9.60
CA PRO A 206 -16.09 0.66 10.28
C PRO A 206 -15.16 1.23 11.36
N THR A 207 -14.65 0.37 12.26
CA THR A 207 -13.72 0.77 13.33
C THR A 207 -12.48 1.47 12.78
N ARG A 208 -11.91 0.96 11.69
CA ARG A 208 -10.77 1.59 11.01
C ARG A 208 -11.13 2.99 10.52
N ARG A 209 -12.30 3.15 9.89
CA ARG A 209 -12.75 4.44 9.35
C ARG A 209 -12.95 5.47 10.45
N GLU A 210 -13.55 5.07 11.55
CA GLU A 210 -13.76 5.93 12.73
C GLU A 210 -12.43 6.38 13.33
N LEU A 211 -11.49 5.47 13.53
CA LEU A 211 -10.17 5.81 14.06
C LEU A 211 -9.36 6.72 13.13
N ILE A 212 -9.44 6.52 11.81
CA ILE A 212 -8.83 7.45 10.83
C ILE A 212 -9.45 8.84 10.99
N LYS A 213 -10.77 8.91 11.17
CA LYS A 213 -11.45 10.20 11.39
C LYS A 213 -10.98 10.84 12.71
N GLU A 214 -11.01 10.11 13.82
CA GLU A 214 -10.56 10.62 15.13
C GLU A 214 -9.13 11.15 15.09
N ILE A 215 -8.18 10.37 14.57
CA ILE A 215 -6.77 10.78 14.54
C ILE A 215 -6.55 11.97 13.59
N SER A 216 -7.36 12.07 12.52
CA SER A 216 -7.33 13.20 11.61
C SER A 216 -7.85 14.47 12.26
N ASP A 217 -9.00 14.38 12.93
CA ASP A 217 -9.64 15.53 13.59
C ASP A 217 -8.75 16.04 14.74
N PHE A 218 -8.13 15.15 15.53
CA PHE A 218 -7.16 15.53 16.55
C PHE A 218 -5.94 16.24 15.97
N PHE A 219 -5.37 15.69 14.89
CA PHE A 219 -4.17 16.28 14.28
C PHE A 219 -4.44 17.65 13.66
N VAL A 220 -5.61 17.82 13.04
CA VAL A 220 -6.06 19.11 12.54
C VAL A 220 -6.17 20.10 13.69
N GLY A 221 -6.84 19.73 14.79
CA GLY A 221 -6.99 20.60 15.96
C GLY A 221 -5.66 21.01 16.60
N ASP A 222 -4.68 20.10 16.68
CA ASP A 222 -3.34 20.41 17.21
C ASP A 222 -2.59 21.39 16.30
N VAL A 223 -2.67 21.21 14.98
CA VAL A 223 -2.05 22.13 14.00
C VAL A 223 -2.74 23.50 14.04
N GLU A 224 -4.06 23.53 14.10
CA GLU A 224 -4.83 24.78 14.19
C GLU A 224 -4.50 25.54 15.48
N SER A 225 -4.43 24.84 16.62
CA SER A 225 -4.03 25.45 17.91
C SER A 225 -2.63 26.05 17.83
N PHE A 226 -1.66 25.30 17.27
CA PHE A 226 -0.29 25.80 17.07
C PHE A 226 -0.24 27.06 16.19
N ILE A 227 -1.05 27.10 15.12
CA ILE A 227 -1.13 28.25 14.22
C ILE A 227 -1.82 29.43 14.92
N GLU A 228 -2.88 29.17 15.68
CA GLU A 228 -3.60 30.20 16.41
C GLU A 228 -2.73 30.88 17.46
N ASP A 229 -1.95 30.10 18.20
CA ASP A 229 -1.08 30.58 19.29
C ASP A 229 0.12 31.41 18.80
N HIS A 230 0.57 31.20 17.57
CA HIS A 230 1.85 31.74 17.10
C HIS A 230 1.80 32.52 15.78
N PHE A 231 0.81 32.26 14.93
CA PHE A 231 0.75 32.77 13.55
C PHE A 231 -0.59 33.42 13.18
N SER A 232 -1.57 33.51 14.09
CA SER A 232 -2.82 34.23 13.86
C SER A 232 -2.62 35.76 13.95
N GLU A 233 -3.39 36.52 13.18
CA GLU A 233 -3.28 38.00 13.17
C GLU A 233 -3.46 38.62 14.57
N SER A 234 -4.21 37.96 15.44
CA SER A 234 -4.49 38.44 16.80
C SER A 234 -3.36 38.19 17.81
N THR A 235 -2.55 37.15 17.61
CA THR A 235 -1.48 36.75 18.55
C THR A 235 -0.08 36.92 17.96
N PHE A 236 0.02 37.21 16.66
CA PHE A 236 1.28 37.30 15.95
C PHE A 236 2.11 38.46 16.47
N CYS A 237 3.18 38.12 17.19
CA CYS A 237 4.19 39.05 17.64
C CYS A 237 5.47 38.81 16.83
N GLU A 238 5.71 39.67 15.83
CA GLU A 238 6.83 39.53 14.90
C GLU A 238 8.16 39.41 15.66
N GLU A 239 8.36 40.16 16.73
CA GLU A 239 9.58 40.13 17.54
C GLU A 239 9.80 38.79 18.26
N LYS A 240 8.73 38.19 18.81
CA LYS A 240 8.81 36.85 19.43
C LYS A 240 9.11 35.78 18.39
N VAL A 241 8.46 35.86 17.23
CA VAL A 241 8.67 34.91 16.13
C VAL A 241 10.09 35.05 15.56
N ARG A 242 10.60 36.28 15.39
CA ARG A 242 12.00 36.57 14.98
C ARG A 242 13.02 35.96 15.94
N ARG A 243 12.82 36.09 17.25
CA ARG A 243 13.72 35.50 18.27
C ARG A 243 13.67 33.97 18.28
N GLY A 244 12.54 33.38 17.90
CA GLY A 244 12.29 31.93 17.91
C GLY A 244 12.32 31.25 16.54
N VAL A 245 12.82 31.86 15.46
CA VAL A 245 12.68 31.33 14.08
C VAL A 245 13.13 29.88 13.94
N PHE A 246 14.28 29.51 14.53
CA PHE A 246 14.78 28.14 14.48
C PHE A 246 13.89 27.14 15.22
N TYR A 247 13.30 27.55 16.34
CA TYR A 247 12.36 26.74 17.10
C TYR A 247 11.12 26.44 16.25
N PHE A 248 10.44 27.48 15.75
CA PHE A 248 9.23 27.32 14.93
C PHE A 248 9.49 26.53 13.64
N ARG A 249 10.68 26.67 13.06
CA ARG A 249 11.11 25.89 11.90
C ARG A 249 11.18 24.40 12.21
N GLU A 250 11.84 24.03 13.30
CA GLU A 250 11.93 22.63 13.71
C GLU A 250 10.57 22.07 14.14
N GLU A 251 9.72 22.91 14.73
CA GLU A 251 8.37 22.54 15.13
C GLU A 251 7.48 22.21 13.92
N ILE A 252 7.47 23.09 12.91
CA ILE A 252 6.73 22.86 11.65
C ILE A 252 7.24 21.60 10.95
N LYS A 253 8.56 21.38 10.89
CA LYS A 253 9.13 20.13 10.34
C LYS A 253 8.65 18.90 11.11
N SER A 254 8.59 18.99 12.43
CA SER A 254 8.17 17.88 13.29
C SER A 254 6.70 17.55 13.05
N LEU A 255 5.82 18.56 12.99
CA LEU A 255 4.41 18.39 12.64
C LEU A 255 4.23 17.80 11.24
N GLN A 256 4.95 18.31 10.23
CA GLN A 256 4.93 17.74 8.88
C GLN A 256 5.50 16.32 8.82
N GLY A 257 6.47 15.99 9.66
CA GLY A 257 7.02 14.65 9.82
C GLY A 257 5.98 13.70 10.41
N MET A 258 5.31 14.12 11.48
CA MET A 258 4.25 13.39 12.14
C MET A 258 3.07 13.11 11.20
N ALA A 259 2.64 14.10 10.41
CA ALA A 259 1.59 13.95 9.40
C ALA A 259 1.88 12.85 8.36
N LYS A 260 3.15 12.57 8.05
CA LYS A 260 3.55 11.50 7.12
C LYS A 260 3.50 10.10 7.73
N VAL A 261 3.66 10.02 9.05
CA VAL A 261 3.66 8.76 9.80
C VAL A 261 2.23 8.36 10.20
N LEU A 262 1.40 9.35 10.54
CA LEU A 262 0.01 9.13 10.90
C LEU A 262 -0.83 8.70 9.69
N THR A 263 -1.76 7.77 9.92
CA THR A 263 -2.78 7.41 8.93
C THR A 263 -3.92 8.43 8.96
N LEU A 264 -3.69 9.56 8.30
CA LEU A 264 -4.65 10.65 8.17
C LEU A 264 -5.55 10.45 6.95
N ASN A 265 -6.74 11.03 6.99
CA ASN A 265 -7.56 11.18 5.80
C ASN A 265 -6.94 12.22 4.84
N THR A 266 -7.26 12.10 3.55
CA THR A 266 -6.65 12.93 2.50
C THR A 266 -6.86 14.43 2.73
N HIS A 267 -8.05 14.82 3.23
CA HIS A 267 -8.38 16.21 3.49
C HIS A 267 -7.53 16.79 4.62
N ALA A 268 -7.48 16.11 5.76
CA ALA A 268 -6.69 16.50 6.93
C ALA A 268 -5.20 16.62 6.59
N PHE A 269 -4.63 15.63 5.88
CA PHE A 269 -3.23 15.70 5.45
C PHE A 269 -2.96 16.89 4.53
N SER A 270 -3.83 17.15 3.56
CA SER A 270 -3.62 18.22 2.58
C SER A 270 -3.79 19.60 3.22
N ASN A 271 -4.84 19.79 4.02
CA ASN A 271 -5.14 21.04 4.70
C ASN A 271 -4.03 21.44 5.69
N THR A 272 -3.67 20.53 6.61
CA THR A 272 -2.61 20.79 7.61
C THR A 272 -1.26 21.04 6.93
N ARG A 273 -0.95 20.32 5.85
CA ARG A 273 0.28 20.54 5.07
C ARG A 273 0.31 21.93 4.45
N GLU A 274 -0.79 22.39 3.86
CA GLU A 274 -0.91 23.71 3.25
C GLU A 274 -0.75 24.82 4.30
N GLN A 275 -1.49 24.71 5.40
CA GLN A 275 -1.42 25.65 6.53
C GLN A 275 0.00 25.76 7.11
N LEU A 276 0.66 24.62 7.37
CA LEU A 276 2.04 24.60 7.88
C LEU A 276 3.05 25.13 6.84
N SER A 277 2.81 24.91 5.54
CA SER A 277 3.67 25.45 4.49
C SER A 277 3.55 26.97 4.38
N SER A 278 2.35 27.52 4.57
CA SER A 278 2.15 28.97 4.65
C SER A 278 2.92 29.59 5.82
N CYS A 279 2.84 28.98 7.01
CA CYS A 279 3.61 29.42 8.17
C CYS A 279 5.13 29.34 7.93
N TRP A 280 5.58 28.29 7.27
CA TRP A 280 6.97 28.10 6.89
C TRP A 280 7.48 29.19 5.93
N ASP A 281 6.67 29.59 4.95
CA ASP A 281 7.05 30.63 4.01
C ASP A 281 7.09 32.01 4.67
N LYS A 282 6.21 32.29 5.65
CA LYS A 282 6.33 33.48 6.52
C LYS A 282 7.67 33.50 7.25
N LEU A 283 8.07 32.38 7.88
CA LEU A 283 9.36 32.28 8.59
C LEU A 283 10.56 32.48 7.66
N LYS A 284 10.52 31.94 6.44
CA LYS A 284 11.58 32.14 5.43
C LYS A 284 11.72 33.61 5.03
N GLY A 285 10.62 34.36 4.94
CA GLY A 285 10.65 35.80 4.70
C GLY A 285 11.43 36.52 5.79
N MET A 286 11.08 36.26 7.05
CA MET A 286 11.72 36.85 8.21
C MET A 286 13.21 36.47 8.34
N GLU A 287 13.58 35.22 8.03
CA GLU A 287 14.98 34.78 8.05
C GLU A 287 15.82 35.54 7.00
N LYS A 288 15.27 35.79 5.81
CA LYS A 288 15.94 36.59 4.78
C LYS A 288 16.17 38.03 5.24
N GLU A 289 15.20 38.62 5.95
CA GLU A 289 15.32 39.98 6.50
C GLU A 289 16.37 40.03 7.61
N LEU A 290 16.33 39.11 8.57
CA LEU A 290 17.34 39.00 9.64
C LEU A 290 18.76 38.82 9.08
N LYS A 291 18.91 38.05 8.00
CA LYS A 291 20.19 37.86 7.34
C LYS A 291 20.68 39.13 6.64
N LYS A 292 19.77 39.90 6.01
CA LYS A 292 20.08 41.22 5.42
C LYS A 292 20.49 42.22 6.50
N GLU A 293 19.72 42.35 7.57
CA GLU A 293 20.02 43.22 8.72
C GLU A 293 21.38 42.86 9.34
N SER A 294 21.64 41.57 9.56
CA SER A 294 22.92 41.09 10.08
C SER A 294 24.08 41.39 9.14
N SER A 295 23.88 41.28 7.82
CA SER A 295 24.93 41.62 6.84
C SER A 295 25.20 43.13 6.79
N GLN A 296 24.16 43.96 6.87
CA GLN A 296 24.26 45.41 6.94
C GLN A 296 24.96 45.86 8.23
N HIS A 297 24.59 45.30 9.37
CA HIS A 297 25.28 45.58 10.64
C HIS A 297 26.75 45.16 10.62
N LYS A 298 27.09 44.01 10.01
CA LYS A 298 28.49 43.59 9.86
C LYS A 298 29.27 44.52 8.93
N GLN A 299 28.64 44.98 7.84
CA GLN A 299 29.25 45.92 6.92
C GLN A 299 29.47 47.28 7.60
N LEU A 300 28.45 47.85 8.24
CA LEU A 300 28.56 49.09 9.01
C LEU A 300 29.59 48.98 10.13
N SER A 301 29.61 47.86 10.87
CA SER A 301 30.62 47.62 11.90
C SER A 301 32.02 47.52 11.32
N SER A 302 32.20 46.93 10.13
CA SER A 302 33.48 46.86 9.45
C SER A 302 33.93 48.23 8.93
N GLU A 303 33.03 49.00 8.33
CA GLU A 303 33.27 50.36 7.84
C GLU A 303 33.63 51.29 9.01
N ASN A 304 32.84 51.27 10.08
CA ASN A 304 33.13 52.02 11.30
C ASN A 304 34.49 51.61 11.91
N ARG A 305 34.82 50.32 11.93
CA ARG A 305 36.12 49.85 12.43
C ARG A 305 37.28 50.39 11.58
N VAL A 306 37.14 50.41 10.26
CA VAL A 306 38.17 50.96 9.37
C VAL A 306 38.30 52.47 9.57
N ALA A 307 37.19 53.19 9.68
CA ALA A 307 37.19 54.64 9.93
C ALA A 307 37.88 54.99 11.27
N VAL A 308 37.50 54.32 12.36
CA VAL A 308 38.11 54.52 13.68
C VAL A 308 39.61 54.16 13.66
N LEU A 309 40.01 53.09 12.96
CA LEU A 309 41.43 52.75 12.83
C LEU A 309 42.22 53.82 12.05
N ALA A 310 41.64 54.38 10.99
CA ALA A 310 42.28 55.44 10.22
C ALA A 310 42.43 56.74 11.05
N GLU A 311 41.40 57.11 11.83
CA GLU A 311 41.48 58.22 12.78
C GLU A 311 42.56 57.99 13.85
N VAL A 312 42.63 56.78 14.41
CA VAL A 312 43.68 56.41 15.37
C VAL A 312 45.08 56.49 14.72
N GLU A 313 45.25 56.03 13.48
CA GLU A 313 46.51 56.14 12.74
C GLU A 313 46.90 57.60 12.46
N GLU A 314 45.94 58.46 12.13
CA GLU A 314 46.16 59.90 11.91
C GLU A 314 46.61 60.61 13.21
N VAL A 315 45.96 60.29 14.34
CA VAL A 315 46.37 60.80 15.66
C VAL A 315 47.77 60.31 16.03
N ILE A 316 48.09 59.03 15.78
CA ILE A 316 49.43 58.47 16.03
C ILE A 316 50.47 59.18 15.16
N ALA A 317 50.19 59.40 13.86
CA ALA A 317 51.10 60.10 12.96
C ALA A 317 51.31 61.56 13.37
N GLY A 318 50.25 62.26 13.78
CA GLY A 318 50.30 63.64 14.27
C GLY A 318 51.10 63.81 15.57
N LEU A 319 51.04 62.81 16.46
CA LEU A 319 51.87 62.74 17.67
C LEU A 319 53.35 62.40 17.35
N GLN A 320 53.62 61.57 16.34
CA GLN A 320 54.98 61.22 15.91
C GLN A 320 55.69 62.33 15.14
N GLU A 321 54.95 63.20 14.45
CA GLU A 321 55.48 64.36 13.72
C GLU A 321 55.62 65.64 14.58
N ASP A 322 55.45 65.56 15.90
CA ASP A 322 55.51 66.69 16.87
C ASP A 322 54.50 67.84 16.55
N LYS A 323 53.43 67.53 15.82
CA LYS A 323 52.37 68.51 15.44
C LYS A 323 51.23 68.59 16.45
N LEU A 324 51.13 67.63 17.38
CA LEU A 324 50.11 67.56 18.43
C LEU A 324 50.78 67.31 19.79
N SER A 325 50.37 68.06 20.82
CA SER A 325 50.78 67.79 22.21
C SER A 325 50.05 66.55 22.76
N CYS A 326 50.69 65.77 23.63
CA CYS A 326 50.05 64.61 24.28
C CYS A 326 48.72 64.95 24.98
N ASP A 327 48.60 66.16 25.54
CA ASP A 327 47.36 66.63 26.20
C ASP A 327 46.23 66.96 25.19
N GLU A 328 46.57 67.25 23.94
CA GLU A 328 45.58 67.52 22.86
C GLU A 328 45.15 66.23 22.18
N GLY A 329 46.05 65.26 22.00
CA GLY A 329 45.71 63.91 21.52
C GLY A 329 44.80 63.14 22.48
N LEU A 330 44.95 63.34 23.81
CA LEU A 330 44.07 62.76 24.82
C LEU A 330 42.65 63.35 24.81
N LYS A 331 42.50 64.65 24.52
CA LYS A 331 41.18 65.29 24.38
C LYS A 331 40.43 64.84 23.14
N TRP A 332 41.14 64.48 22.08
CA TRP A 332 40.57 64.01 20.81
C TRP A 332 40.05 62.57 20.88
N LEU A 333 40.47 61.78 21.88
CA LEU A 333 40.00 60.42 22.14
C LEU A 333 38.79 60.36 23.10
N ASP A 334 38.47 61.47 23.79
CA ASP A 334 37.38 61.57 24.77
C ASP A 334 36.06 62.15 24.18
N GLU A 335 36.08 62.70 22.96
CA GLU A 335 34.90 63.01 22.13
C GLU A 335 34.58 61.85 21.18
#